data_AF-A0A955IG59-F1
#
_entry.id   AF-A0A955IG59-F1
#
_cell.length_a   1.000
_cell.length_b   1.000
_cell.length_c   1.000
_cell.angle_alpha   90.00
_cell.angle_beta   90.00
_cell.angle_gamma   90.00
#
_symmetry.space_group_name_H-M   'P 1'
#
loop_
_entity.id
_entity.type
_entity.pdbx_description
1 polymer ?
#
loop_
_entity_poly.entity_id
_entity_poly.type
_entity_poly.pdbx_seq_one_letter_code
_entity_poly.pdbx_strand_id
1 'polypeptide(L)'
;MLYFLSFLALALLLCAIYAVIVLLEVPGLAEERLGRLEPLPPLNEWIADEASAQAESARAEGLVREERVFRDAAGLFGRRLVHQVRYRDPRTDEIARVEPDRRYRRRRTARAAASATRTARDP
;
A
#
# COMPACT_ATOMS: atom_id res chain seq x y z
N MET A 1 -3.06 -44.70 17.26
CA MET A 1 -2.47 -43.85 16.18
C MET A 1 -3.39 -42.68 15.80
N LEU A 2 -4.67 -42.93 15.47
CA LEU A 2 -5.62 -41.87 15.09
C LEU A 2 -5.81 -40.79 16.17
N TYR A 3 -5.89 -41.18 17.45
CA TYR A 3 -6.00 -40.25 18.58
C TYR A 3 -4.79 -39.33 18.73
N PHE A 4 -3.59 -39.83 18.47
CA PHE A 4 -2.38 -39.03 18.52
C PHE A 4 -2.35 -38.00 17.37
N LEU A 5 -2.78 -38.41 16.18
CA LEU A 5 -2.86 -37.52 15.01
C LEU A 5 -3.92 -36.43 15.21
N SER A 6 -5.07 -36.73 15.81
CA SER A 6 -6.09 -35.73 16.09
C SER A 6 -5.64 -34.72 17.16
N PHE A 7 -4.96 -35.17 18.21
CA PHE A 7 -4.38 -34.27 19.21
C PHE A 7 -3.29 -33.38 18.62
N LEU A 8 -2.43 -33.92 17.77
CA LEU A 8 -1.39 -33.13 17.09
C LEU A 8 -2.00 -32.07 16.17
N ALA A 9 -3.02 -32.43 15.38
CA ALA A 9 -3.72 -31.50 14.51
C ALA A 9 -4.39 -30.36 15.30
N LEU A 10 -5.01 -30.69 16.44
CA LEU A 10 -5.63 -29.69 17.31
C LEU A 10 -4.59 -28.74 17.91
N ALA A 11 -3.45 -29.27 18.38
CA ALA A 11 -2.36 -28.46 18.91
C ALA A 11 -1.78 -27.50 17.86
N LEU A 12 -1.59 -27.97 16.62
CA LEU A 12 -1.13 -27.14 15.52
C LEU A 12 -2.15 -26.04 15.17
N LEU A 13 -3.45 -26.38 15.15
CA LEU A 13 -4.51 -25.41 14.90
C LEU A 13 -4.53 -24.31 15.96
N LEU A 14 -4.45 -24.66 17.24
CA LEU A 14 -4.41 -23.70 18.35
C LEU A 14 -3.16 -22.81 18.27
N CYS A 15 -2.01 -23.38 17.93
CA CYS A 15 -0.78 -22.62 17.76
C CYS A 15 -0.88 -21.62 16.59
N ALA A 16 -1.49 -22.02 15.47
CA ALA A 16 -1.73 -21.14 14.33
C ALA A 16 -2.69 -19.99 14.68
N ILE A 17 -3.78 -20.28 15.38
CA ILE A 17 -4.73 -19.25 15.85
C ILE A 17 -4.02 -18.25 16.77
N TYR A 18 -3.23 -18.74 17.73
CA TYR A 18 -2.46 -17.90 18.63
C TYR A 18 -1.48 -16.99 17.88
N ALA A 19 -0.74 -17.53 16.90
CA ALA A 19 0.18 -16.74 16.09
C ALA A 19 -0.55 -15.62 15.30
N VAL A 20 -1.74 -15.90 14.78
CA VAL A 20 -2.57 -14.90 14.09
C VAL A 20 -3.02 -13.80 15.04
N ILE A 21 -3.52 -14.16 16.23
CA ILE A 21 -3.95 -13.17 17.24
C ILE A 21 -2.79 -12.29 17.65
N VAL A 22 -1.64 -12.87 17.96
CA VAL A 22 -0.42 -12.14 18.36
C VAL A 22 0.04 -11.17 17.26
N LEU A 23 -0.06 -11.54 15.99
CA LEU A 23 0.26 -10.65 14.88
C LEU A 23 -0.76 -9.51 14.68
N LEU A 24 -2.01 -9.68 15.10
CA LEU A 24 -3.07 -8.69 14.98
C LEU A 24 -3.16 -7.73 16.18
N GLU A 25 -2.96 -8.24 17.39
CA GLU A 25 -3.15 -7.50 18.65
C GLU A 25 -1.87 -6.84 19.16
N VAL A 26 -0.67 -7.32 18.79
CA VAL A 26 0.58 -6.69 19.23
C VAL A 26 1.01 -5.64 18.20
N PRO A 27 0.78 -4.33 18.47
CA PRO A 27 1.17 -3.28 17.55
C PRO A 27 2.70 -3.30 17.37
N GLY A 28 3.15 -3.30 16.11
CA GLY A 28 4.57 -3.31 15.75
C GLY A 28 5.22 -4.70 15.60
N LEU A 29 4.67 -5.78 16.16
CA LEU A 29 5.28 -7.12 16.04
C LEU A 29 5.21 -7.68 14.61
N ALA A 30 4.07 -7.47 13.93
CA ALA A 30 3.94 -7.78 12.52
C ALA A 30 4.86 -6.90 11.65
N GLU A 31 5.06 -5.65 12.03
CA GLU A 31 5.95 -4.71 11.32
C GLU A 31 7.43 -5.09 11.48
N GLU A 32 7.83 -5.57 12.65
CA GLU A 32 9.18 -6.05 12.95
C GLU A 32 9.49 -7.38 12.24
N ARG A 33 8.50 -8.29 12.14
CA ARG A 33 8.69 -9.63 11.54
C ARG A 33 8.48 -9.67 10.04
N LEU A 34 7.56 -8.86 9.50
CA LEU A 34 7.19 -8.86 8.07
C LEU A 34 7.72 -7.64 7.30
N GLY A 35 8.29 -6.67 8.02
CA GLY A 35 8.79 -5.40 7.49
C GLY A 35 7.72 -4.32 7.42
N ARG A 36 8.14 -3.05 7.42
CA ARG A 36 7.23 -1.89 7.26
C ARG A 36 6.82 -1.74 5.80
N LEU A 37 5.52 -1.60 5.59
CA LEU A 37 4.93 -1.16 4.34
C LEU A 37 4.75 0.36 4.41
N GLU A 38 5.00 1.05 3.30
CA GLU A 38 4.74 2.50 3.18
C GLU A 38 3.31 2.84 3.63
N PRO A 39 3.09 3.94 4.38
CA PRO A 39 1.75 4.30 4.87
C PRO A 39 0.74 4.34 3.72
N LEU A 40 -0.50 3.96 4.02
CA LEU A 40 -1.54 3.93 3.01
C LEU A 40 -1.87 5.38 2.61
N PRO A 41 -1.87 5.75 1.32
CA PRO A 41 -2.31 7.07 0.89
C PRO A 41 -3.79 7.27 1.26
N PRO A 42 -4.26 8.53 1.35
CA PRO A 42 -5.65 8.82 1.63
C PRO A 42 -6.54 8.14 0.59
N LEU A 43 -7.49 7.33 1.07
CA LEU A 43 -8.32 6.50 0.22
C LEU A 43 -9.53 7.27 -0.28
N ASN A 44 -9.87 7.07 -1.55
CA ASN A 44 -11.03 7.66 -2.24
C ASN A 44 -10.97 9.19 -2.44
N GLU A 45 -9.86 9.83 -2.07
CA GLU A 45 -9.65 11.26 -2.26
C GLU A 45 -8.85 11.51 -3.54
N TRP A 46 -9.25 12.53 -4.29
CA TRP A 46 -8.50 13.02 -5.44
C TRP A 46 -7.45 14.02 -4.96
N ILE A 47 -6.18 13.74 -5.27
CA ILE A 47 -5.04 14.58 -4.91
C ILE A 47 -4.45 15.13 -6.20
N ALA A 48 -4.19 16.43 -6.24
CA ALA A 48 -3.44 17.02 -7.34
C ALA A 48 -2.01 16.48 -7.31
N ASP A 49 -1.57 15.86 -8.40
CA ASP A 49 -0.16 15.53 -8.55
C ASP A 49 0.55 16.76 -9.10
N GLU A 50 1.49 17.27 -8.33
CA GLU A 50 2.26 18.47 -8.65
C GLU A 50 3.71 18.19 -9.02
N ALA A 51 4.18 16.97 -8.75
CA ALA A 51 5.62 16.66 -8.72
C ALA A 51 6.05 15.67 -9.81
N SER A 52 5.12 15.01 -10.49
CA SER A 52 5.49 14.10 -11.58
C SER A 52 5.77 14.84 -12.89
N ALA A 53 6.65 14.25 -13.71
CA ALA A 53 6.89 14.74 -15.08
C ALA A 53 5.59 14.77 -15.92
N GLN A 54 4.64 13.87 -15.64
CA GLN A 54 3.32 13.87 -16.29
C GLN A 54 2.43 15.02 -15.82
N ALA A 55 2.56 15.47 -14.57
CA ALA A 55 1.89 16.66 -14.08
C ALA A 55 2.45 17.94 -14.71
N GLU A 56 3.77 18.00 -14.91
CA GLU A 56 4.41 19.12 -15.61
C GLU A 56 3.93 19.23 -17.06
N SER A 57 3.84 18.11 -17.78
CA SER A 57 3.27 18.11 -19.15
C SER A 57 1.80 18.50 -19.16
N ALA A 58 1.00 18.01 -18.20
CA ALA A 58 -0.41 18.39 -18.09
C ALA A 58 -0.58 19.89 -17.87
N ARG A 59 0.25 20.50 -17.01
CA ARG A 59 0.24 21.94 -16.75
C ARG A 59 0.60 22.75 -17.99
N ALA A 60 1.53 22.27 -18.82
CA ALA A 60 1.86 22.91 -20.09
C ALA A 60 0.67 22.92 -21.07
N GLU A 61 -0.21 21.92 -20.97
CA GLU A 61 -1.46 21.82 -21.71
C GLU A 61 -2.65 22.54 -21.03
N GLY A 62 -2.42 23.17 -19.88
CA GLY A 62 -3.46 23.85 -19.09
C GLY A 62 -4.35 22.91 -18.27
N LEU A 63 -3.97 21.64 -18.13
CA LEU A 63 -4.69 20.60 -17.40
C LEU A 63 -4.07 20.34 -16.03
N VAL A 64 -4.91 19.92 -15.08
CA VAL A 64 -4.49 19.44 -13.76
C VAL A 64 -4.57 17.92 -13.74
N ARG A 65 -3.45 17.28 -13.40
CA ARG A 65 -3.39 15.83 -13.20
C ARG A 65 -3.80 15.52 -11.76
N GLU A 66 -4.85 14.75 -11.60
CA GLU A 66 -5.33 14.29 -10.29
C GLU A 66 -5.20 12.77 -10.19
N GLU A 67 -4.76 12.30 -9.03
CA GLU A 67 -4.63 10.89 -8.73
C GLU A 67 -5.53 10.50 -7.56
N ARG A 68 -6.05 9.27 -7.60
CA ARG A 68 -6.81 8.68 -6.50
C ARG A 68 -6.45 7.22 -6.33
N VAL A 69 -6.32 6.81 -5.08
CA VAL A 69 -6.24 5.38 -4.71
C VAL A 69 -7.54 4.98 -4.04
N PHE A 70 -8.20 3.95 -4.56
CA PHE A 70 -9.44 3.43 -3.97
C PHE A 70 -9.40 1.91 -3.83
N ARG A 71 -10.29 1.39 -2.98
CA ARG A 71 -10.49 -0.06 -2.85
C ARG A 71 -11.56 -0.49 -3.82
N ASP A 72 -11.18 -1.32 -4.78
CA ASP A 72 -12.13 -1.98 -5.65
C ASP A 72 -12.76 -3.16 -4.90
N ALA A 73 -14.09 -3.19 -4.88
CA ALA A 73 -14.88 -4.23 -4.23
C ALA A 73 -15.06 -5.43 -5.17
N ALA A 74 -13.95 -6.00 -5.63
CA ALA A 74 -13.96 -7.21 -6.44
C ALA A 74 -14.19 -8.45 -5.56
N GLY A 75 -15.45 -8.65 -5.13
CA GLY A 75 -15.94 -9.86 -4.48
C GLY A 75 -15.56 -10.08 -3.02
N LEU A 76 -16.11 -11.15 -2.43
CA LEU A 76 -16.08 -11.50 -0.99
C LEU A 76 -14.67 -11.60 -0.37
N PHE A 77 -13.62 -11.74 -1.19
CA PHE A 77 -12.23 -11.96 -0.76
C PHE A 77 -11.21 -10.99 -1.40
N GLY A 78 -11.62 -10.12 -2.32
CA GLY A 78 -10.70 -9.33 -3.14
C GLY A 78 -10.63 -7.86 -2.74
N ARG A 79 -9.82 -7.52 -1.73
CA ARG A 79 -9.48 -6.11 -1.44
C ARG A 79 -8.33 -5.66 -2.34
N ARG A 80 -8.61 -5.31 -3.60
CA ARG A 80 -7.60 -4.76 -4.51
C ARG A 80 -7.56 -3.24 -4.38
N LEU A 81 -6.36 -2.70 -4.21
CA LEU A 81 -6.14 -1.26 -4.35
C LEU A 81 -5.94 -0.93 -5.83
N VAL A 82 -6.68 0.05 -6.30
CA VAL A 82 -6.63 0.57 -7.66
C VAL A 82 -6.15 2.01 -7.62
N HIS A 83 -5.23 2.34 -8.52
CA HIS A 83 -4.74 3.69 -8.77
C HIS A 83 -5.38 4.20 -10.05
N GLN A 84 -6.05 5.34 -9.95
CA GLN A 84 -6.74 6.00 -11.04
C GLN A 84 -6.19 7.40 -11.22
N VAL A 85 -6.01 7.79 -12.47
CA VAL A 85 -5.46 9.10 -12.84
C VAL A 85 -6.40 9.75 -13.82
N ARG A 86 -6.72 11.02 -13.58
CA ARG A 86 -7.53 11.84 -14.48
C ARG A 86 -6.84 13.18 -14.75
N TYR A 87 -7.15 13.75 -15.89
CA TYR A 87 -6.74 15.08 -16.31
C TYR A 87 -7.99 15.93 -16.39
N ARG A 88 -8.01 17.01 -15.61
CA ARG A 88 -9.14 17.90 -15.47
C ARG A 88 -8.75 19.30 -15.92
N ASP A 89 -9.64 19.99 -16.62
CA ASP A 89 -9.49 21.41 -16.87
C ASP A 89 -9.82 22.19 -15.57
N PRO A 90 -8.88 22.97 -15.01
CA PRO A 90 -9.11 23.74 -13.78
C PRO A 90 -10.15 24.85 -13.94
N ARG A 91 -10.48 25.28 -15.17
CA ARG A 91 -11.42 26.37 -15.45
C ARG A 91 -12.86 25.88 -15.59
N THR A 92 -13.07 24.72 -16.19
CA THR A 92 -14.41 24.18 -16.47
C THR A 92 -14.80 23.00 -15.59
N ASP A 93 -13.85 22.44 -14.82
CA ASP A 93 -14.04 21.19 -14.07
C ASP A 93 -14.32 19.97 -14.97
N GLU A 94 -14.10 20.10 -16.27
CA GLU A 94 -14.32 19.00 -17.20
C GLU A 94 -13.14 18.03 -17.20
N ILE A 95 -13.47 16.73 -17.23
CA ILE A 95 -12.48 15.67 -17.33
C ILE A 95 -12.10 15.52 -18.81
N ALA A 96 -10.92 16.02 -19.17
CA ALA A 96 -10.40 15.92 -20.53
C ALA A 96 -9.95 14.49 -20.88
N ARG A 97 -9.34 13.79 -19.92
CA ARG A 97 -8.77 12.46 -20.15
C ARG A 97 -8.68 11.64 -18.86
N VAL A 98 -8.77 10.33 -18.99
CA VAL A 98 -8.54 9.37 -17.90
C VAL A 98 -7.49 8.35 -18.35
N GLU A 99 -6.53 8.00 -17.48
CA GLU A 99 -5.59 6.91 -17.75
C GLU A 99 -6.20 5.56 -17.39
N PRO A 100 -5.72 4.46 -18.00
CA PRO A 100 -6.14 3.13 -17.59
C PRO A 100 -5.79 2.86 -16.12
N ASP A 101 -6.78 2.33 -15.39
CA ASP A 101 -6.66 1.96 -13.99
C ASP A 101 -5.52 0.95 -13.76
N ARG A 102 -4.65 1.24 -12.79
CA ARG A 102 -3.50 0.37 -12.45
C ARG A 102 -3.68 -0.29 -11.09
N ARG A 103 -3.12 -1.49 -10.94
CA ARG A 103 -3.06 -2.12 -9.61
C ARG A 103 -2.08 -1.35 -8.73
N TYR A 104 -2.56 -0.79 -7.63
CA TYR A 104 -1.68 -0.18 -6.65
C TYR A 104 -1.09 -1.28 -5.76
N ARG A 105 0.25 -1.31 -5.67
CA ARG A 105 0.98 -2.23 -4.79
C ARG A 105 1.86 -1.40 -3.87
N ARG A 106 1.66 -1.52 -2.56
CA ARG A 106 2.53 -0.89 -1.56
C ARG A 106 3.94 -1.46 -1.67
N ARG A 107 4.93 -0.59 -1.70
CA ARG A 107 6.33 -0.99 -1.62
C ARG A 107 6.66 -1.34 -0.16
N ARG A 108 7.47 -2.39 0.03
CA ARG A 108 8.11 -2.64 1.33
C ARG A 108 9.23 -1.62 1.46
N THR A 109 9.17 -0.79 2.51
CA THR A 109 10.34 -0.01 2.92
C THR A 109 11.27 -1.00 3.61
N ALA A 110 12.20 -1.57 2.85
CA ALA A 110 13.35 -2.25 3.43
C ALA A 110 14.04 -1.25 4.35
N ARG A 111 14.53 -1.73 5.50
CA ARG A 111 15.33 -0.96 6.47
C ARG A 111 16.61 -0.46 5.78
N ALA A 112 16.52 0.61 5.00
CA ALA A 112 17.62 1.32 4.36
C ALA A 112 18.09 2.51 5.23
N ALA A 113 18.02 2.37 6.56
CA ALA A 113 18.41 3.40 7.51
C ALA A 113 19.13 2.84 8.75
N ALA A 114 19.87 1.74 8.61
CA ALA A 114 20.75 1.24 9.67
C ALA A 114 22.22 1.08 9.24
N SER A 115 22.56 1.38 7.97
CA SER A 115 23.92 1.22 7.43
C SER A 115 24.56 2.52 6.93
N ALA A 116 23.86 3.66 6.95
CA ALA A 116 24.42 4.95 6.49
C ALA A 116 25.15 5.75 7.60
N THR A 117 25.08 5.34 8.87
CA THR A 117 25.63 6.12 10.00
C THR A 117 26.98 5.60 10.52
N ARG A 118 27.59 4.58 9.89
CA ARG A 118 28.88 4.01 10.35
C ARG A 118 30.08 4.31 9.44
N THR A 119 29.99 5.29 8.55
CA THR A 119 31.12 5.69 7.68
C THR A 119 31.33 7.20 7.63
N ALA A 120 30.99 7.91 8.71
CA ALA A 120 31.27 9.34 8.87
C ALA A 120 31.86 9.65 10.25
N ARG A 121 32.57 8.68 10.84
CA ARG A 121 33.33 8.86 12.07
C ARG A 121 34.53 7.93 12.04
N ASP A 122 35.51 8.26 11.21
CA ASP A 122 36.90 8.08 11.55
C ASP A 122 37.68 9.26 10.94
N PRO A 123 38.31 10.11 11.77
CA PRO A 123 39.16 11.22 11.32
C PRO A 123 40.50 10.76 10.75
#